data_AF-A0A074M5X7-F1
#
_entry.id   AF-A0A074M5X7-F1
#
_cell.length_a   1.000
_cell.length_b   1.000
_cell.length_c   1.000
_cell.angle_alpha   90.00
_cell.angle_beta   90.00
_cell.angle_gamma   90.00
#
_symmetry.space_group_name_H-M   'P 1'
#
loop_
_entity.id
_entity.type
_entity.pdbx_description
1 polymer ?
#
loop_
_entity_poly.entity_id
_entity_poly.type
_entity_poly.pdbx_seq_one_letter_code
_entity_poly.pdbx_strand_id
1 'polypeptide(L)' 'MGSVPVEIWVGIAGSALILGFIVNGVRLSRGPEGHAANAGRLHMVMGGVALPFIWLAVVAAANM' A
#
# COMPACT_ATOMS: atom_id res chain seq x y z
N MET A 1 23.31 18.51 6.65
CA MET A 1 22.24 17.50 6.68
C MET A 1 22.17 16.88 5.29
N GLY A 2 22.44 15.59 5.14
CA GLY A 2 22.32 14.91 3.84
C GLY A 2 20.86 14.87 3.38
N SER A 3 20.63 14.95 2.08
CA SER A 3 19.30 14.74 1.51
C SER A 3 18.84 13.30 1.72
N VAL A 4 17.54 13.10 1.97
CA VAL A 4 16.93 11.77 2.03
C VAL A 4 17.01 11.12 0.63
N PRO A 5 17.46 9.86 0.50
CA PRO A 5 17.52 9.16 -0.78
C PRO A 5 16.15 9.09 -1.47
N VAL A 6 16.13 9.12 -2.80
CA VAL A 6 14.88 9.16 -3.60
C VAL A 6 14.04 7.89 -3.41
N GLU A 7 14.69 6.75 -3.16
CA GLU A 7 14.08 5.44 -2.92
C GLU A 7 13.19 5.48 -1.67
N ILE A 8 13.62 6.20 -0.63
CA ILE A 8 12.85 6.37 0.60
C ILE A 8 11.56 7.17 0.32
N TRP A 9 11.63 8.20 -0.53
CA TRP A 9 10.44 8.95 -0.96
C TRP A 9 9.48 8.09 -1.78
N VAL A 10 10.00 7.20 -2.64
CA VAL A 10 9.19 6.21 -3.36
C VAL A 10 8.47 5.28 -2.37
N GLY A 11 9.17 4.79 -1.36
CA GLY A 11 8.58 3.96 -0.29
C GLY A 11 7.47 4.67 0.46
N ILE A 12 7.68 5.94 0.82
CA ILE A 12 6.68 6.77 1.52
C ILE A 12 5.44 7.00 0.63
N ALA A 13 5.64 7.46 -0.61
CA ALA A 13 4.54 7.76 -1.53
C ALA A 13 3.72 6.50 -1.85
N GLY A 14 4.39 5.37 -2.11
CA GLY A 14 3.71 4.11 -2.36
C GLY A 14 2.99 3.56 -1.12
N SER A 15 3.56 3.73 0.07
CA SER A 15 2.88 3.38 1.33
C SER A 15 1.59 4.20 1.52
N ALA A 16 1.61 5.50 1.23
CA ALA A 16 0.44 6.35 1.31
C ALA A 16 -0.68 5.90 0.35
N LEU A 17 -0.33 5.55 -0.89
CA LEU A 17 -1.28 5.00 -1.86
C LEU A 17 -1.88 3.66 -1.40
N ILE A 18 -1.03 2.73 -0.94
CA ILE A 18 -1.47 1.42 -0.43
C ILE A 18 -2.43 1.58 0.76
N LEU A 19 -2.09 2.47 1.71
CA LEU A 19 -2.96 2.79 2.84
C LEU A 19 -4.31 3.36 2.37
N GLY A 20 -4.31 4.22 1.35
CA GLY A 20 -5.53 4.71 0.72
C GLY A 20 -6.42 3.59 0.16
N PHE A 21 -5.82 2.61 -0.52
CA PHE A 21 -6.53 1.41 -1.00
C PHE A 21 -7.11 0.59 0.15
N ILE A 22 -6.36 0.39 1.23
CA ILE A 22 -6.83 -0.33 2.42
C ILE A 22 -8.01 0.41 3.06
N VAL A 23 -7.92 1.73 3.27
CA VAL A 23 -8.99 2.55 3.84
C VAL A 23 -10.25 2.50 2.98
N ASN A 24 -10.10 2.63 1.65
CA ASN A 24 -11.21 2.48 0.73
C ASN A 24 -11.80 1.06 0.78
N GLY A 25 -10.96 0.04 0.92
CA GLY A 25 -11.36 -1.36 1.09
C GLY A 25 -12.16 -1.61 2.36
N VAL A 26 -11.76 -1.02 3.48
CA VAL A 26 -12.51 -1.04 4.76
C VAL A 26 -13.89 -0.41 4.57
N ARG A 27 -13.95 0.78 3.93
CA ARG A 27 -15.22 1.47 3.66
C ARG A 27 -16.17 0.61 2.84
N LEU A 28 -15.69 0.00 1.74
CA LEU A 28 -16.50 -0.84 0.86
C LEU A 28 -16.92 -2.16 1.52
N SER A 29 -16.09 -2.73 2.38
CA SER A 29 -16.40 -3.97 3.10
C SER A 29 -17.49 -3.82 4.16
N ARG A 30 -17.76 -2.59 4.60
CA ARG A 30 -18.84 -2.24 5.53
C ARG A 30 -20.12 -1.76 4.81
N GLY A 31 -20.10 -1.70 3.48
CA GLY A 31 -21.25 -1.31 2.66
C GLY A 31 -22.19 -2.49 2.34
N PRO A 32 -23.15 -2.29 1.43
CA PRO A 32 -24.08 -3.33 0.99
C PRO A 32 -23.36 -4.57 0.45
N GLU A 33 -23.90 -5.76 0.75
CA GLU A 33 -23.31 -7.03 0.30
C GLU A 33 -23.33 -7.15 -1.23
N GLY A 34 -22.23 -7.66 -1.80
CA GLY A 34 -22.08 -7.87 -3.24
C GLY A 34 -20.65 -7.70 -3.76
N HIS A 35 -20.52 -7.46 -5.07
CA HIS A 35 -19.23 -7.36 -5.76
C HIS A 35 -18.31 -6.27 -5.14
N ALA A 36 -18.89 -5.14 -4.73
CA ALA A 36 -18.15 -4.05 -4.11
C ALA A 36 -17.53 -4.43 -2.75
N ALA A 37 -18.26 -5.18 -1.91
CA ALA A 37 -17.73 -5.66 -0.64
C ALA A 37 -16.59 -6.67 -0.83
N ASN A 38 -16.68 -7.52 -1.86
CA ASN A 38 -15.59 -8.45 -2.19
C ASN A 38 -14.34 -7.72 -2.71
N ALA A 39 -14.53 -6.74 -3.59
CA ALA A 39 -13.44 -5.86 -4.04
C ALA A 39 -12.79 -5.11 -2.86
N GLY A 40 -13.60 -4.68 -1.88
CA GLY A 40 -13.11 -4.06 -0.65
C GLY A 40 -12.19 -4.97 0.16
N ARG A 41 -12.56 -6.25 0.34
CA ARG A 41 -11.74 -7.25 1.01
C ARG A 41 -10.44 -7.54 0.26
N LEU A 42 -10.52 -7.64 -1.06
CA LEU A 42 -9.33 -7.82 -1.90
C LEU A 42 -8.36 -6.64 -1.77
N HIS A 43 -8.83 -5.39 -1.77
CA HIS A 43 -7.96 -4.24 -1.55
C HIS A 43 -7.26 -4.25 -0.18
N MET A 44 -7.94 -4.70 0.88
CA MET A 44 -7.32 -4.82 2.20
C MET A 44 -6.23 -5.90 2.22
N VAL A 45 -6.52 -7.09 1.66
CA VAL A 45 -5.55 -8.20 1.60
C VAL A 45 -4.36 -7.82 0.73
N MET A 46 -4.61 -7.35 -0.50
CA MET A 46 -3.55 -6.97 -1.42
C MET A 46 -2.74 -5.78 -0.91
N GLY A 47 -3.38 -4.80 -0.27
CA GLY A 47 -2.66 -3.69 0.35
C GLY A 47 -1.77 -4.15 1.51
N GLY A 48 -2.28 -5.01 2.39
CA GLY A 48 -1.50 -5.57 3.50
C GLY A 48 -0.30 -6.40 3.03
N VAL A 49 -0.44 -7.14 1.93
CA VAL A 49 0.67 -7.88 1.31
C VAL A 49 1.61 -6.94 0.55
N ALA A 50 1.12 -5.97 -0.22
CA ALA A 50 1.97 -5.10 -1.03
C ALA A 50 2.88 -4.19 -0.18
N LEU A 51 2.44 -3.79 1.01
CA LEU A 51 3.17 -2.85 1.87
C LEU A 51 4.57 -3.37 2.31
N PRO A 52 4.77 -4.62 2.80
CA PRO A 52 6.12 -5.11 3.06
C PRO A 52 6.95 -5.26 1.78
N PHE A 53 6.34 -5.65 0.65
CA PHE A 53 7.08 -5.83 -0.60
C PHE A 53 7.60 -4.52 -1.19
N ILE A 54 6.87 -3.40 -1.04
CA ILE A 54 7.38 -2.10 -1.50
C ILE A 54 8.63 -1.70 -0.73
N TRP A 55 8.68 -1.97 0.58
CA TRP A 55 9.85 -1.65 1.38
C TRP A 55 11.02 -2.61 1.13
N LEU A 56 10.76 -3.88 0.84
CA LEU A 56 11.80 -4.79 0.35
C LEU A 56 12.42 -4.30 -0.96
N ALA A 57 11.60 -3.81 -1.90
CA ALA A 57 12.08 -3.24 -3.15
C ALA A 57 12.89 -1.94 -2.94
N VAL A 58 12.43 -1.06 -2.02
CA VAL A 58 13.16 0.16 -1.64
C VAL A 58 14.52 -0.17 -1.04
N VAL A 59 14.57 -1.15 -0.12
CA VAL A 59 15.83 -1.60 0.48
C VAL A 59 16.75 -2.19 -0.60
N ALA A 60 16.25 -3.07 -1.46
CA ALA A 60 17.05 -3.63 -2.54
C ALA A 60 17.61 -2.55 -3.47
N ALA A 61 16.77 -1.59 -3.88
CA ALA A 61 17.17 -0.47 -4.74
C ALA A 61 18.21 0.45 -4.08
N ALA A 62 18.08 0.72 -2.78
CA ALA A 62 19.03 1.56 -2.05
C ALA A 62 20.39 0.89 -1.79
N ASN A 63 20.52 -0.42 -2.06
CA ASN A 63 21.75 -1.21 -1.88
C ASN A 63 22.43 -1.60 -3.21
N MET A 64 21.91 -1.14 -4.35
CA MET A 64 22.50 -1.29 -5.68
C MET A 64 23.35 -0.07 -6.06
#